data_AF-A0A7S4NRB2-F1
#
_entry.id   AF-A0A7S4NRB2-F1
#
_cell.length_a   1.000
_cell.length_b   1.000
_cell.length_c   1.000
_cell.angle_alpha   90.00
_cell.angle_beta   90.00
_cell.angle_gamma   90.00
#
_symmetry.space_group_name_H-M   'P 1'
#
loop_
_entity.id
_entity.type
_entity.pdbx_description
1 polymer ?
#
loop_
_entity_poly.entity_id
_entity_poly.type
_entity_poly.pdbx_seq_one_letter_code
_entity_poly.pdbx_strand_id
1 'polypeptide(L)'
;SDDAKDLIRHLLVVNPKKRFTAKEAKEHRWVKSTKKLTKRLNTADNLRNSMNFSKNTQIAAILQDCKQEVEEKKEKEKEEKEEEKEEEKERNAPGRKRKRSEQTEETHEKKSKVKL
;
A
#
# COMPACT_ATOMS: atom_id res chain seq x y z
N SER A 1 7.55 -34.40 -22.09
CA SER A 1 7.98 -35.61 -21.36
C SER A 1 7.02 -35.84 -20.22
N ASP A 2 6.56 -37.07 -20.01
CA ASP A 2 5.60 -37.39 -18.94
C ASP A 2 6.23 -37.30 -17.55
N ASP A 3 7.50 -37.68 -17.39
CA ASP A 3 8.23 -37.48 -16.12
C ASP A 3 8.30 -35.99 -15.73
N ALA A 4 8.38 -35.08 -16.71
CA ALA A 4 8.40 -33.64 -16.45
C ALA A 4 7.04 -33.14 -15.95
N LYS A 5 5.96 -33.60 -16.60
CA LYS A 5 4.59 -33.27 -16.20
C LYS A 5 4.28 -33.83 -14.81
N ASP A 6 4.77 -35.03 -14.52
CA ASP A 6 4.58 -35.68 -13.22
C ASP A 6 5.25 -34.91 -12.08
N LEU A 7 6.49 -34.43 -12.29
CA LEU A 7 7.14 -33.56 -11.31
C LEU A 7 6.32 -32.29 -11.05
N ILE A 8 5.83 -31.63 -12.10
CA ILE A 8 5.05 -30.39 -11.96
C ILE A 8 3.75 -30.64 -11.17
N ARG A 9 3.07 -31.78 -11.38
CA ARG A 9 1.87 -32.14 -10.62
C ARG A 9 2.12 -32.26 -9.13
N HIS A 10 3.27 -32.81 -8.73
CA HIS A 10 3.65 -32.93 -7.32
C HIS A 10 4.11 -31.61 -6.69
N LEU A 11 4.54 -30.63 -7.49
CA LEU A 11 4.89 -29.28 -7.04
C LEU A 11 3.67 -28.34 -6.94
N LEU A 12 2.71 -28.48 -7.85
CA LEU A 12 1.51 -27.64 -7.91
C LEU A 12 0.29 -28.29 -7.23
N VAL A 13 0.50 -28.84 -6.02
CA VAL A 13 -0.56 -29.40 -5.18
C VAL A 13 -1.18 -28.31 -4.30
N VAL A 14 -2.51 -28.26 -4.27
CA VAL A 14 -3.31 -27.31 -3.46
C VAL A 14 -3.00 -27.46 -1.98
N ASN A 15 -2.96 -28.70 -1.47
CA ASN A 15 -2.61 -28.97 -0.09
C ASN A 15 -1.07 -28.92 0.09
N PRO A 16 -0.53 -27.99 0.90
CA PRO A 16 0.91 -27.81 1.05
C PRO A 16 1.59 -29.01 1.70
N LYS A 17 0.90 -29.77 2.57
CA LYS A 17 1.47 -30.94 3.25
C LYS A 17 1.70 -32.13 2.32
N LYS A 18 1.01 -32.15 1.18
CA LYS A 18 1.12 -33.19 0.14
C LYS A 18 2.06 -32.77 -1.00
N ARG A 19 2.54 -31.53 -0.98
CA ARG A 19 3.47 -31.01 -1.98
C ARG A 19 4.85 -31.59 -1.73
N PHE A 20 5.56 -31.91 -2.80
CA PHE A 20 6.95 -32.33 -2.66
C PHE A 20 7.81 -31.27 -2.00
N THR A 21 8.62 -31.72 -1.05
CA THR A 21 9.73 -30.97 -0.50
C THR A 21 10.85 -30.85 -1.52
N ALA A 22 11.76 -29.90 -1.33
CA ALA A 22 12.91 -29.72 -2.22
C ALA A 22 13.78 -31.00 -2.31
N LYS A 23 13.90 -31.75 -1.20
CA LYS A 23 14.66 -33.01 -1.15
C LYS A 23 14.01 -34.10 -2.03
N GLU A 24 12.68 -34.23 -1.98
CA GLU A 24 11.93 -35.18 -2.80
C GLU A 24 11.95 -34.79 -4.28
N ALA A 25 11.78 -33.50 -4.59
CA ALA A 25 11.82 -33.00 -5.96
C ALA A 25 13.18 -33.25 -6.63
N LYS A 26 14.29 -33.11 -5.88
CA LYS A 26 15.64 -33.38 -6.37
C LYS A 26 15.83 -34.85 -6.78
N GLU A 27 15.25 -35.77 -6.02
CA GLU A 27 15.34 -37.22 -6.29
C GLU A 27 14.39 -37.69 -7.40
N HIS A 28 13.50 -36.82 -7.88
CA HIS A 28 12.55 -37.17 -8.92
C HIS A 28 13.26 -37.56 -10.23
N ARG A 29 12.72 -38.59 -10.91
CA ARG A 29 13.30 -39.19 -12.12
C ARG A 29 13.65 -38.15 -13.19
N TRP A 30 12.80 -37.16 -13.41
CA TRP A 30 13.05 -36.12 -14.41
C TRP A 30 14.28 -35.25 -14.10
N VAL A 31 14.53 -34.95 -12.81
CA VAL A 31 15.69 -34.16 -12.36
C VAL A 31 16.95 -35.02 -12.32
N LYS A 32 16.83 -36.24 -11.82
CA LYS A 32 17.96 -37.19 -11.68
C LYS A 32 18.45 -37.73 -13.03
N SER A 33 17.57 -37.79 -14.04
CA SER A 33 17.89 -38.31 -15.38
C SER A 33 18.55 -37.27 -16.27
N THR A 34 19.53 -36.51 -15.76
CA THR A 34 20.35 -35.57 -16.56
C THR A 34 21.21 -36.34 -17.56
N LYS A 35 20.60 -36.73 -18.69
CA LYS A 35 21.35 -37.09 -19.90
C LYS A 35 21.93 -35.80 -20.46
N LYS A 36 23.25 -35.76 -20.74
CA LYS A 36 23.89 -34.62 -21.40
C LYS A 36 23.05 -34.22 -22.60
N LEU A 37 22.66 -32.95 -22.68
CA LEU A 37 21.80 -32.44 -23.73
C LEU A 37 22.59 -32.38 -25.04
N THR A 38 22.64 -33.50 -25.77
CA THR A 38 23.40 -33.63 -27.03
C THR A 38 22.58 -33.21 -28.25
N LYS A 39 21.28 -32.96 -28.09
CA LYS A 39 20.39 -32.54 -29.18
C LYS A 39 20.17 -31.04 -29.15
N ARG A 40 20.42 -30.38 -30.29
CA ARG A 40 19.96 -29.02 -30.57
C ARG A 40 18.42 -29.06 -30.53
N LEU A 41 17.84 -28.60 -29.43
CA LEU A 41 16.39 -28.44 -29.32
C LEU A 41 15.99 -27.15 -30.05
N ASN A 42 14.97 -27.22 -30.91
CA ASN A 42 14.30 -26.03 -31.41
C ASN A 42 13.41 -25.47 -30.28
N THR A 43 14.01 -24.69 -29.41
CA THR A 43 13.40 -24.11 -28.20
C THR A 43 12.73 -22.75 -28.47
N ALA A 44 12.57 -22.36 -29.73
CA ALA A 44 12.17 -21.01 -30.13
C ALA A 44 10.84 -20.56 -29.51
N ASP A 45 9.84 -21.44 -29.46
CA ASP A 45 8.53 -21.10 -28.87
C ASP A 45 8.60 -20.92 -27.36
N ASN A 46 9.34 -21.79 -26.66
CA ASN A 46 9.59 -21.66 -25.22
C ASN A 46 10.39 -20.39 -24.90
N LEU A 47 11.38 -20.05 -25.73
CA LEU A 47 12.18 -18.84 -25.57
C LEU A 47 11.33 -17.59 -25.82
N ARG A 48 10.47 -17.60 -26.83
CA ARG A 48 9.53 -16.51 -27.12
C ARG A 48 8.56 -16.31 -25.96
N ASN A 49 7.97 -17.38 -25.44
CA ASN A 49 7.12 -17.30 -24.25
C ASN A 49 7.88 -16.80 -23.01
N SER A 50 9.12 -17.25 -22.81
CA SER A 50 9.97 -16.76 -21.72
C SER A 50 10.23 -15.26 -21.84
N MET A 51 10.55 -14.75 -23.04
CA MET A 51 10.76 -13.31 -23.27
C MET A 51 9.49 -12.50 -23.01
N ASN A 52 8.32 -13.01 -23.41
CA ASN A 52 7.04 -12.35 -23.16
C ASN A 52 6.68 -12.34 -21.67
N PHE A 53 6.93 -13.43 -20.94
CA PHE A 53 6.72 -13.50 -19.50
C PHE A 53 7.55 -12.46 -18.75
N SER A 54 8.85 -12.33 -19.08
CA SER A 54 9.72 -11.32 -18.48
C SER A 54 9.23 -9.89 -18.73
N LYS A 55 8.82 -9.56 -19.96
CA LYS A 55 8.27 -8.24 -20.30
C LYS A 55 7.00 -7.95 -19.51
N ASN A 56 6.07 -8.90 -19.45
CA ASN A 56 4.80 -8.74 -18.75
C ASN A 56 4.98 -8.62 -17.22
N THR A 57 6.00 -9.29 -16.66
CA THR A 57 6.28 -9.22 -15.21
C THR A 57 6.84 -7.86 -14.82
N GLN A 58 7.73 -7.28 -15.63
CA GLN A 58 8.24 -5.93 -15.42
C GLN A 58 7.12 -4.87 -15.50
N ILE A 59 6.25 -4.99 -16.51
CA ILE A 59 5.11 -4.08 -16.67
C ILE A 59 4.13 -4.19 -15.49
N ALA A 60 3.85 -5.42 -15.01
CA ALA A 60 2.95 -5.61 -13.87
C ALA A 60 3.49 -4.98 -12.57
N ALA A 61 4.80 -5.06 -12.33
CA ALA A 61 5.43 -4.41 -11.19
C ALA A 61 5.30 -2.88 -11.27
N ILE A 62 5.64 -2.29 -12.43
CA ILE A 62 5.51 -0.84 -12.65
C ILE A 62 4.05 -0.37 -12.46
N LEU A 63 3.09 -1.13 -13.00
CA LEU A 63 1.67 -0.81 -12.85
C LEU A 63 1.19 -0.92 -11.40
N GLN A 64 1.76 -1.82 -10.60
CA GLN A 64 1.45 -1.95 -9.18
C GLN A 64 1.92 -0.70 -8.42
N ASP A 65 3.15 -0.25 -8.68
CA ASP A 65 3.72 0.96 -8.07
C ASP A 65 2.90 2.20 -8.42
N CYS A 66 2.54 2.39 -9.69
CA CYS A 66 1.68 3.50 -10.12
C CYS A 66 0.30 3.45 -9.44
N LYS A 67 -0.24 2.26 -9.16
CA LYS A 67 -1.53 2.10 -8.47
C LYS A 67 -1.45 2.56 -7.03
N GLN A 68 -0.34 2.27 -6.34
CA GLN A 68 -0.12 2.68 -4.95
C GLN A 68 -0.03 4.21 -4.85
N GLU A 69 0.74 4.86 -5.73
CA GLU A 69 0.87 6.32 -5.74
C GLU A 69 -0.48 7.04 -5.96
N VAL A 70 -1.36 6.47 -6.80
CA VAL A 70 -2.68 7.05 -7.07
C VAL A 70 -3.60 6.91 -5.85
N GLU A 71 -3.56 5.79 -5.14
CA GLU A 71 -4.37 5.60 -3.94
C GLU A 71 -3.88 6.48 -2.78
N GLU A 72 -2.56 6.61 -2.59
CA GLU A 72 -1.99 7.54 -1.59
C GLU A 72 -2.40 9.00 -1.84
N LYS A 73 -2.42 9.43 -3.11
CA LYS A 73 -2.89 10.77 -3.48
C LYS A 73 -4.38 10.98 -3.20
N LYS A 74 -5.21 9.95 -3.42
CA LYS A 74 -6.64 10.01 -3.11
C LYS A 74 -6.92 10.05 -1.61
N GLU A 75 -6.10 9.36 -0.81
CA GLU A 75 -6.21 9.39 0.65
C GLU A 75 -5.85 10.79 1.18
N LYS A 76 -4.75 11.38 0.73
CA LYS A 76 -4.35 12.74 1.11
C LYS A 76 -5.39 13.80 0.68
N GLU A 77 -5.90 13.72 -0.54
CA GLU A 77 -6.97 14.63 -0.98
C GLU A 77 -8.26 14.49 -0.16
N LYS A 78 -8.54 13.30 0.39
CA LYS A 78 -9.71 13.09 1.27
C LYS A 78 -9.48 13.72 2.63
N GLU A 79 -8.30 13.52 3.21
CA GLU A 79 -7.93 14.11 4.51
C GLU A 79 -7.96 15.65 4.43
N GLU A 80 -7.36 16.25 3.40
CA GLU A 80 -7.37 17.72 3.19
C GLU A 80 -8.81 18.27 3.06
N LYS A 81 -9.69 17.57 2.35
CA LYS A 81 -11.11 17.96 2.19
C LYS A 81 -11.93 17.77 3.47
N GLU A 82 -11.52 16.88 4.37
CA GLU A 82 -12.16 16.71 5.67
C GLU A 82 -11.72 17.79 6.66
N GLU A 83 -10.43 18.13 6.68
CA GLU A 83 -9.89 19.23 7.49
C GLU A 83 -10.50 20.58 7.08
N GLU A 84 -10.60 20.89 5.78
CA GLU A 84 -11.24 22.14 5.32
C GLU A 84 -12.72 22.22 5.74
N LYS A 85 -13.44 21.11 5.70
CA LYS A 85 -14.85 21.04 6.13
C LYS A 85 -14.99 21.20 7.64
N GLU A 86 -14.03 20.73 8.42
CA GLU A 86 -14.04 20.87 9.87
C GLU A 86 -13.73 22.31 10.27
N GLU A 87 -12.74 22.95 9.64
CA GLU A 87 -12.45 24.37 9.85
C GLU A 87 -13.59 25.29 9.37
N GLU A 88 -14.27 24.96 8.27
CA GLU A 88 -15.42 25.74 7.78
C GLU A 88 -16.62 25.62 8.74
N LYS A 89 -16.85 24.45 9.33
CA LYS A 89 -17.86 24.26 10.38
C LYS A 89 -17.52 25.04 11.65
N GLU A 90 -16.24 25.11 12.02
CA GLU A 90 -15.80 25.91 13.17
C GLU A 90 -15.97 27.41 12.91
N ARG A 91 -15.65 27.89 11.70
CA ARG A 91 -15.84 29.28 11.26
C ARG A 91 -17.32 29.72 11.21
N ASN A 92 -18.23 28.83 10.81
CA ASN A 92 -19.67 29.11 10.71
C ASN A 92 -20.47 28.78 11.98
N ALA A 93 -19.81 28.45 13.10
CA ALA A 93 -20.49 28.16 14.36
C ALA A 93 -21.23 29.41 14.90
N PRO A 94 -22.56 29.35 15.15
CA PRO A 94 -23.31 30.49 15.64
C PRO A 94 -22.92 30.86 17.07
N GLY A 95 -22.20 31.97 17.20
CA GLY A 95 -22.29 32.94 18.31
C GLY A 95 -22.15 32.38 19.73
N ARG A 96 -20.90 32.23 20.21
CA ARG A 96 -20.62 32.29 21.64
C ARG A 96 -20.90 33.73 22.11
N LYS A 97 -21.96 33.93 22.90
CA LYS A 97 -22.45 35.24 23.37
C LYS A 97 -21.29 36.11 23.89
N ARG A 98 -21.04 37.23 23.21
CA ARG A 98 -20.18 38.31 23.70
C ARG A 98 -20.79 38.85 25.00
N LYS A 99 -20.12 38.65 26.14
CA LYS A 99 -20.44 39.40 27.37
C LYS A 99 -20.07 40.87 27.10
N ARG A 100 -21.09 41.64 26.71
CA ARG A 100 -21.05 43.10 26.62
C ARG A 100 -21.03 43.66 28.05
N SER A 101 -20.06 44.53 28.29
CA SER A 101 -19.88 45.36 29.49
C SER A 101 -21.11 46.20 29.79
N GLU A 102 -21.51 46.29 31.06
CA GLU A 102 -22.25 47.43 31.62
C GLU A 102 -22.34 47.29 33.15
N GLN A 103 -21.63 48.15 33.88
CA GLN A 103 -22.23 49.00 34.91
C GLN A 103 -21.22 50.08 35.36
N THR A 104 -21.64 51.31 35.12
CA THR A 104 -21.07 52.62 35.44
C THR A 104 -21.43 53.06 36.86
N GLU A 105 -20.49 53.77 37.51
CA GLU A 105 -20.70 54.88 38.48
C GLU A 105 -21.42 54.52 39.80
N GLU A 106 -21.17 55.08 40.99
CA GLU A 106 -20.60 56.34 41.45
C GLU A 106 -20.40 56.18 42.98
N THR A 107 -19.31 56.67 43.57
CA THR A 107 -19.38 57.50 44.80
C THR A 107 -18.04 58.18 45.01
N HIS A 108 -18.03 59.45 44.63
CA HIS A 108 -17.26 60.53 45.24
C HIS A 108 -17.14 60.36 46.77
N GLU A 109 -15.99 60.70 47.35
CA GLU A 109 -15.88 61.93 48.16
C GLU A 109 -14.80 61.88 49.29
N LYS A 110 -14.00 62.95 49.31
CA LYS A 110 -13.29 63.57 50.45
C LYS A 110 -11.94 63.01 50.97
N LYS A 111 -10.90 63.72 50.46
CA LYS A 111 -10.03 64.66 51.21
C LYS A 111 -8.84 64.13 52.03
N SER A 112 -7.75 64.88 51.83
CA SER A 112 -6.62 65.18 52.72
C SER A 112 -5.50 64.13 52.69
N LYS A 113 -4.21 64.44 52.67
CA LYS A 113 -3.45 65.67 52.99
C LYS A 113 -2.03 65.39 52.44
N VAL A 114 -1.53 66.11 51.44
CA VAL A 114 -0.60 67.27 51.56
C VAL A 114 0.54 67.08 52.57
N LYS A 115 1.77 67.24 52.03
CA LYS A 115 3.06 67.66 52.65
C LYS A 115 3.75 66.61 53.53
N LEU A 116 5.06 66.38 53.44
CA LEU A 116 6.20 67.21 52.99
C LEU A 116 7.23 66.33 52.26
#